data_AF-A0A7W8DZ12-F1
#
_entry.id   AF-A0A7W8DZ12-F1
#
_cell.length_a   1.000
_cell.length_b   1.000
_cell.length_c   1.000
_cell.angle_alpha   90.00
_cell.angle_beta   90.00
_cell.angle_gamma   90.00
#
_symmetry.space_group_name_H-M   'P 1'
#
loop_
_entity.id
_entity.type
_entity.pdbx_description
1 polymer ?
#
loop_
_entity_poly.entity_id
_entity_poly.type
_entity_poly.pdbx_seq_one_letter_code
_entity_poly.pdbx_strand_id
1 'polypeptide(L)'
;MLDDTHQPPHVPAPELFTIPTALVEQWNEIPQTERVVIPLTRQDVDHLLLGLLRALESQSTLERVMIDWSNGRLDAANQSLAEFRRQNADAQNNIRQLAAALMASALRERKHG
;
A
#
# COMPACT_ATOMS: atom_id res chain seq x y z
N MET A 1 3.42 -32.50 -32.78
CA MET A 1 4.56 -31.85 -32.12
C MET A 1 4.03 -30.50 -31.65
N LEU A 2 3.44 -30.48 -30.45
CA LEU A 2 2.89 -29.28 -29.80
C LEU A 2 4.01 -28.76 -28.91
N ASP A 3 4.50 -27.58 -29.22
CA ASP A 3 5.62 -26.96 -28.52
C ASP A 3 5.16 -26.51 -27.14
N ASP A 4 5.82 -27.06 -26.13
CA ASP A 4 5.64 -26.78 -24.71
C ASP A 4 6.21 -25.40 -24.36
N THR A 5 5.71 -24.83 -23.25
CA THR A 5 6.27 -23.70 -22.49
C THR A 5 5.94 -22.26 -22.93
N HIS A 6 4.65 -21.92 -23.04
CA HIS A 6 4.23 -20.55 -22.68
C HIS A 6 4.19 -20.43 -21.14
N GLN A 7 5.37 -20.37 -20.51
CA GLN A 7 5.43 -20.04 -19.09
C GLN A 7 5.06 -18.56 -18.95
N PRO A 8 3.94 -18.21 -18.29
CA PRO A 8 3.56 -16.82 -18.12
C PRO A 8 4.68 -16.07 -17.38
N PRO A 9 4.93 -14.79 -17.71
CA PRO A 9 6.00 -14.03 -17.08
C PRO A 9 5.84 -14.07 -15.56
N HIS A 10 6.90 -14.48 -14.86
CA HIS A 10 6.93 -14.57 -13.41
C HIS A 10 6.90 -13.15 -12.81
N VAL A 11 5.71 -12.67 -12.44
CA VAL A 11 5.56 -11.38 -11.76
C VAL A 11 5.93 -11.57 -10.29
N PRO A 12 6.90 -10.82 -9.74
CA PRO A 12 7.29 -10.94 -8.34
C PRO A 12 6.09 -10.61 -7.43
N ALA A 13 5.94 -11.37 -6.35
CA ALA A 13 4.89 -11.15 -5.37
C ALA A 13 5.09 -9.78 -4.68
N PRO A 14 4.00 -9.05 -4.36
CA PRO A 14 4.13 -7.79 -3.66
C PRO A 14 4.71 -7.99 -2.26
N GLU A 15 5.63 -7.12 -1.86
CA GLU A 15 6.19 -7.13 -0.51
C GLU A 15 5.12 -6.71 0.50
N LEU A 16 4.98 -7.47 1.59
CA LEU A 16 4.00 -7.19 2.64
C LEU A 16 4.66 -6.34 3.73
N PHE A 17 4.18 -5.12 3.93
CA PHE A 17 4.58 -4.31 5.08
C PHE A 17 3.84 -4.79 6.34
N THR A 18 4.60 -5.17 7.36
CA THR A 18 4.06 -5.64 8.66
C THR A 18 4.22 -4.55 9.71
N ILE A 19 3.12 -4.20 10.39
CA ILE A 19 3.16 -3.27 11.53
C ILE A 19 3.43 -4.08 12.80
N PRO A 20 4.41 -3.70 13.64
CA PRO A 20 4.68 -4.41 14.88
C PRO A 20 3.46 -4.41 15.83
N THR A 21 3.06 -5.57 16.34
CA THR A 21 1.89 -5.71 17.22
C THR A 21 1.96 -4.83 18.46
N ALA A 22 3.15 -4.71 19.06
CA ALA A 22 3.37 -3.86 20.24
C ALA A 22 3.01 -2.39 20.00
N LEU A 23 3.17 -1.91 18.76
CA LEU A 23 2.80 -0.55 18.37
C LEU A 23 1.27 -0.37 18.35
N VAL A 24 0.55 -1.38 17.86
CA VAL A 24 -0.90 -1.40 17.76
C VAL A 24 -1.54 -1.50 19.14
N GLU A 25 -1.02 -2.36 20.00
CA GLU A 25 -1.51 -2.53 21.38
C GLU A 25 -1.40 -1.22 22.17
N GLN A 26 -0.23 -0.57 22.14
CA GLN A 26 -0.02 0.70 22.83
C GLN A 26 -0.87 1.83 22.26
N TRP A 27 -1.13 1.84 20.94
CA TRP A 27 -2.05 2.81 20.34
C TRP A 27 -3.48 2.65 20.87
N ASN A 28 -3.91 1.40 21.10
CA ASN A 28 -5.24 1.11 21.64
C ASN A 28 -5.41 1.58 23.10
N GLU A 29 -4.31 1.80 23.82
CA GLU A 29 -4.32 2.33 25.18
C GLU A 29 -4.53 3.85 25.24
N ILE A 30 -4.42 4.56 24.11
CA ILE A 30 -4.65 6.01 24.06
C ILE A 30 -6.15 6.27 24.24
N PRO A 31 -6.59 6.98 25.30
CA PRO A 31 -8.00 7.25 25.51
C PRO A 31 -8.60 8.08 24.36
N GLN A 32 -9.77 7.69 23.87
CA GLN A 32 -10.44 8.38 22.75
C GLN A 32 -10.83 9.84 23.06
N THR A 33 -10.86 10.21 24.35
CA THR A 33 -11.18 11.56 24.81
C THR A 33 -9.96 12.48 24.83
N GLU A 34 -8.75 11.93 24.72
CA GLU A 34 -7.51 12.71 24.73
C GLU A 34 -7.14 13.18 23.33
N ARG A 35 -6.69 14.43 23.24
CA ARG A 35 -6.10 14.96 22.01
C ARG A 35 -4.60 14.69 22.04
N VAL A 36 -4.12 13.92 21.08
CA VAL A 36 -2.69 13.69 20.89
C VAL A 36 -2.16 14.67 19.85
N VAL A 37 -1.15 15.44 20.22
CA VAL A 37 -0.40 16.26 19.27
C VAL A 37 0.67 15.36 18.65
N ILE A 38 0.55 15.10 17.36
CA ILE A 38 1.50 14.26 16.62
C ILE A 38 2.36 15.18 15.76
N PRO A 39 3.66 15.35 16.05
CA PRO A 39 4.54 16.07 15.15
C PRO A 39 4.70 15.25 13.87
N LEU A 40 4.27 15.82 12.75
CA LEU A 40 4.47 15.23 11.43
C LEU A 40 5.80 15.70 10.87
N THR A 41 6.63 14.75 10.44
CA THR A 41 7.81 15.07 9.66
C THR A 41 7.44 15.27 8.20
N ARG A 42 8.31 15.94 7.45
CA ARG A 42 8.16 16.04 5.99
C ARG A 42 8.13 14.66 5.33
N GLN A 43 8.93 13.73 5.83
CA GLN A 43 8.98 12.35 5.33
C GLN A 43 7.63 11.63 5.51
N ASP A 44 6.92 11.86 6.61
CA ASP A 44 5.59 11.28 6.83
C ASP A 44 4.58 11.78 5.79
N VAL A 45 4.61 13.09 5.51
CA VAL A 45 3.77 13.71 4.47
C VAL A 45 4.14 13.17 3.09
N ASP A 46 5.43 12.97 2.81
CA ASP A 46 5.90 12.40 1.55
C ASP A 46 5.41 10.95 1.38
N HIS A 47 5.43 10.12 2.44
CA HIS A 47 4.86 8.77 2.39
C HIS A 47 3.35 8.80 2.09
N LEU A 48 2.60 9.73 2.68
CA LEU A 48 1.18 9.90 2.36
C LEU A 48 0.98 10.26 0.89
N LEU A 49 1.69 11.28 0.41
CA LEU A 49 1.57 11.78 -0.97
C LEU A 49 1.94 10.70 -1.99
N LEU A 50 3.05 10.00 -1.77
CA LEU A 50 3.48 8.90 -2.63
C LEU A 50 2.47 7.74 -2.60
N GLY A 51 1.93 7.41 -1.44
CA GLY A 51 0.88 6.40 -1.31
C GLY A 51 -0.36 6.74 -2.11
N LEU A 52 -0.86 7.98 -1.99
CA LEU A 52 -2.04 8.46 -2.72
C LEU A 52 -1.80 8.52 -4.24
N LEU A 53 -0.65 9.01 -4.69
CA LEU A 53 -0.30 9.06 -6.10
C LEU A 53 -0.24 7.66 -6.71
N ARG A 54 0.42 6.70 -6.03
CA ARG A 54 0.46 5.30 -6.48
C ARG A 54 -0.91 4.63 -6.46
N ALA A 55 -1.77 4.99 -5.49
CA ALA A 55 -3.14 4.48 -5.46
C ALA A 55 -3.94 4.95 -6.69
N LEU A 56 -3.81 6.23 -7.06
CA LEU A 56 -4.44 6.77 -8.27
C LEU A 56 -3.89 6.13 -9.55
N GLU A 57 -2.57 5.94 -9.63
CA GLU A 57 -1.94 5.23 -10.74
C GLU A 57 -2.47 3.79 -10.87
N SER A 58 -2.58 3.08 -9.74
CA SER A 58 -3.15 1.72 -9.72
C SER A 58 -4.61 1.70 -10.21
N GLN A 59 -5.41 2.70 -9.87
CA GLN A 59 -6.79 2.80 -10.36
C GLN A 59 -6.84 2.96 -11.88
N SER A 60 -5.97 3.79 -12.46
CA SER A 60 -5.86 3.92 -13.92
C SER A 60 -5.44 2.60 -14.59
N THR A 61 -4.53 1.84 -13.97
CA THR A 61 -4.16 0.50 -14.46
C THR A 61 -5.35 -0.47 -14.38
N LEU A 62 -6.17 -0.41 -13.32
CA LEU A 62 -7.37 -1.23 -13.19
C LEU A 62 -8.43 -0.90 -14.25
N GLU A 63 -8.61 0.38 -14.59
CA GLU A 63 -9.47 0.78 -15.70
C GLU A 63 -9.02 0.15 -17.03
N ARG A 64 -7.70 0.12 -17.28
CA ARG A 64 -7.13 -0.55 -18.46
C ARG A 64 -7.41 -2.05 -18.44
N VAL A 65 -7.30 -2.72 -17.29
CA VAL A 65 -7.69 -4.14 -17.14
C VAL A 65 -9.15 -4.36 -17.56
N MET A 66 -10.06 -3.50 -17.11
CA MET A 66 -11.49 -3.62 -17.47
C MET A 66 -11.71 -3.42 -18.98
N ILE A 67 -10.98 -2.49 -19.60
CA ILE A 67 -11.04 -2.25 -21.04
C ILE A 67 -10.50 -3.45 -21.81
N ASP A 68 -9.36 -4.01 -21.43
CA ASP A 68 -8.78 -5.17 -22.12
C ASP A 68 -9.63 -6.42 -21.95
N TRP A 69 -10.18 -6.62 -20.75
CA TRP A 69 -11.08 -7.74 -20.46
C TRP A 69 -12.38 -7.64 -21.27
N SER A 70 -13.00 -6.46 -21.35
CA SER A 70 -14.22 -6.25 -22.14
C SER A 70 -14.01 -6.40 -23.64
N ASN A 71 -12.79 -6.18 -24.14
CA ASN A 71 -12.41 -6.40 -25.54
C ASN A 71 -11.92 -7.84 -25.82
N GLY A 72 -11.98 -8.76 -24.85
CA GLY A 72 -11.51 -10.14 -25.00
C GLY A 72 -9.99 -10.30 -25.09
N ARG A 73 -9.21 -9.25 -24.80
CA ARG A 73 -7.74 -9.28 -24.78
C ARG A 73 -7.24 -9.81 -23.42
N LEU A 74 -7.50 -11.08 -23.15
CA LEU A 74 -7.27 -11.68 -21.83
C LEU A 74 -5.80 -11.68 -21.39
N ASP A 75 -4.86 -11.89 -22.31
CA ASP A 75 -3.42 -11.88 -21.98
C ASP A 75 -2.94 -10.49 -21.55
N ALA A 76 -3.38 -9.44 -22.28
CA ALA A 76 -3.09 -8.05 -21.94
C ALA A 76 -3.77 -7.63 -20.61
N ALA A 77 -5.00 -8.09 -20.40
CA ALA A 77 -5.73 -7.86 -19.14
C ALA A 77 -5.00 -8.50 -17.95
N ASN A 78 -4.50 -9.73 -18.09
CA ASN A 78 -3.77 -10.43 -17.05
C ASN A 78 -2.44 -9.76 -16.71
N GLN A 79 -1.71 -9.27 -17.71
CA GLN A 79 -0.48 -8.50 -17.50
C GLN A 79 -0.77 -7.18 -16.76
N SER A 80 -1.77 -6.43 -17.21
CA SER A 80 -2.20 -5.19 -16.55
C SER A 80 -2.72 -5.44 -15.13
N LEU A 81 -3.38 -6.57 -14.88
CA LEU A 81 -3.88 -6.95 -13.55
C LEU A 81 -2.73 -7.22 -12.58
N ALA A 82 -1.67 -7.87 -13.05
CA ALA A 82 -0.49 -8.12 -12.24
C ALA A 82 0.22 -6.81 -11.87
N GLU A 83 0.33 -5.87 -12.83
CA GLU A 83 0.89 -4.54 -12.58
C GLU A 83 0.02 -3.74 -11.60
N PHE A 84 -1.30 -3.75 -11.76
CA PHE A 84 -2.24 -3.14 -10.80
C PHE A 84 -2.01 -3.64 -9.38
N ARG A 85 -1.91 -4.96 -9.20
CA ARG A 85 -1.71 -5.57 -7.86
C ARG A 85 -0.42 -5.08 -7.22
N ARG A 86 0.66 -4.96 -8.00
CA ARG A 86 1.95 -4.44 -7.53
C ARG A 86 1.83 -2.98 -7.10
N GLN A 87 1.32 -2.12 -7.98
CA GLN A 87 1.16 -0.69 -7.70
C GLN A 87 0.26 -0.43 -6.49
N ASN A 88 -0.84 -1.19 -6.37
CA ASN A 88 -1.76 -1.09 -5.24
C ASN A 88 -1.13 -1.55 -3.93
N ALA A 89 -0.33 -2.64 -3.94
CA ALA A 89 0.40 -3.07 -2.75
C ALA A 89 1.42 -2.02 -2.29
N ASP A 90 2.16 -1.43 -3.23
CA ASP A 90 3.10 -0.35 -2.94
C ASP A 90 2.40 0.88 -2.34
N ALA A 91 1.26 1.26 -2.90
CA ALA A 91 0.44 2.35 -2.38
C ALA A 91 0.01 2.09 -0.93
N GLN A 92 -0.51 0.87 -0.67
CA GLN A 92 -0.91 0.46 0.67
C GLN A 92 0.28 0.42 1.64
N ASN A 93 1.46 -0.01 1.18
CA ASN A 93 2.66 -0.04 2.01
C ASN A 93 3.11 1.37 2.44
N ASN A 94 3.09 2.34 1.52
CA ASN A 94 3.38 3.74 1.87
C ASN A 94 2.39 4.30 2.90
N ILE A 95 1.09 3.99 2.74
CA ILE A 95 0.06 4.41 3.70
C ILE A 95 0.27 3.72 5.06
N ARG A 96 0.64 2.43 5.08
CA ARG A 96 0.97 1.71 6.33
C ARG A 96 2.20 2.28 7.02
N GLN A 97 3.22 2.72 6.26
CA GLN A 97 4.41 3.36 6.83
C GLN A 97 4.06 4.66 7.53
N LEU A 98 3.22 5.50 6.90
CA LEU A 98 2.67 6.69 7.56
C LEU A 98 1.92 6.31 8.84
N ALA A 99 0.99 5.35 8.78
CA ALA A 99 0.21 4.95 9.94
C ALA A 99 1.10 4.46 11.10
N ALA A 100 2.14 3.68 10.79
CA ALA A 100 3.13 3.25 11.77
C ALA A 100 3.92 4.43 12.36
N ALA A 101 4.32 5.41 11.55
CA ALA A 101 5.01 6.60 12.01
C ALA A 101 4.14 7.47 12.93
N LEU A 102 2.85 7.63 12.59
CA LEU A 102 1.86 8.34 13.41
C LEU A 102 1.70 7.67 14.77
N MET A 103 1.51 6.35 14.78
CA MET A 103 1.39 5.57 16.01
C MET A 103 2.66 5.68 16.86
N ALA A 104 3.85 5.52 16.26
CA ALA A 104 5.12 5.65 16.98
C ALA A 104 5.36 7.07 17.54
N SER A 105 4.91 8.10 16.83
CA SER A 105 5.08 9.50 17.22
C SER A 105 4.16 9.86 18.40
N ALA A 106 2.89 9.47 18.35
CA ALA A 106 1.95 9.62 19.45
C ALA A 106 2.43 8.95 20.76
N LEU A 107 2.97 7.74 20.65
CA LEU A 107 3.48 7.00 21.80
C LEU A 107 4.73 7.63 22.43
N ARG A 108 5.59 8.26 21.61
CA ARG A 108 6.75 9.00 22.10
C ARG A 108 6.33 10.24 22.88
N GLU A 109 5.35 11.00 22.37
CA GLU A 109 4.86 12.20 23.05
C GLU A 109 4.30 11.86 24.45
N ARG A 110 3.52 10.78 24.56
CA ARG A 110 2.99 10.29 25.85
C ARG A 110 4.07 9.90 26.86
N LYS A 111 5.27 9.49 26.41
CA LYS A 111 6.40 9.14 27.28
C LYS A 111 7.18 10.37 27.77
N HIS A 112 7.03 11.51 27.10
CA HIS A 112 7.81 12.72 27.35
C HIS A 112 6.98 13.89 27.92
N GLY A 113 5.64 13.81 27.86
CA GLY A 113 4.71 14.66 28.64
C GLY A 113 4.43 14.10 30.02
#